data_AF-A0A1Q6H3M5-F1
#
_entry.id   AF-A0A1Q6H3M5-F1
#
_cell.length_a   1.000
_cell.length_b   1.000
_cell.length_c   1.000
_cell.angle_alpha   90.00
_cell.angle_beta   90.00
_cell.angle_gamma   90.00
#
_symmetry.space_group_name_H-M   'P 1'
#
loop_
_entity.id
_entity.type
_entity.pdbx_description
1 polymer ?
#
loop_
_entity_poly.entity_id
_entity_poly.type
_entity_poly.pdbx_seq_one_letter_code
_entity_poly.pdbx_strand_id
1 'polypeptide(L)'
;MIANTILQQLGGHGFTVMTGSRNYINLGNGLQMSLARNKTSANRLKIILDEDTDTYTMYFYRQTLTKYADIKVKEIAKYEGVYFDMLQQIFTDVTGLYTRL
;
A
#
# COMPACT_ATOMS: atom_id res chain seq x y z
N MET A 1 -9.99 2.86 14.01
CA MET A 1 -10.32 2.46 12.63
C MET A 1 -9.14 1.72 12.04
N ILE A 2 -9.36 0.56 11.40
CA ILE A 2 -8.31 -0.35 10.89
C ILE A 2 -7.31 0.39 9.98
N ALA A 3 -7.78 1.29 9.13
CA ALA A 3 -6.92 2.09 8.26
C ALA A 3 -5.84 2.90 9.01
N ASN A 4 -6.17 3.49 10.17
CA ASN A 4 -5.20 4.21 10.98
C ASN A 4 -4.21 3.25 11.65
N THR A 5 -4.68 2.08 12.09
CA THR A 5 -3.82 1.03 12.66
C THR A 5 -2.79 0.55 11.63
N ILE A 6 -3.22 0.26 10.39
CA ILE A 6 -2.34 -0.12 9.28
C ILE A 6 -1.30 0.97 9.01
N LEU A 7 -1.73 2.24 8.95
CA LEU A 7 -0.79 3.34 8.74
C LEU A 7 0.24 3.44 9.87
N GLN A 8 -0.16 3.25 11.13
CA GLN A 8 0.77 3.23 12.26
C GLN A 8 1.75 2.05 12.18
N GLN A 9 1.28 0.86 11.82
CA GLN A 9 2.13 -0.34 11.62
C GLN A 9 3.17 -0.13 10.50
N LEU A 10 2.82 0.62 9.45
CA LEU A 10 3.76 1.00 8.39
C LEU A 10 4.81 2.04 8.83
N GLY A 11 4.63 2.71 9.98
CA GLY A 11 5.51 3.78 10.47
C GLY A 11 4.84 5.15 10.62
N GLY A 12 3.51 5.21 10.50
CA GLY A 12 2.70 6.40 10.80
C GLY A 12 3.06 7.60 9.92
N HIS A 13 3.20 8.77 10.56
CA HIS A 13 3.58 9.99 9.85
C HIS A 13 4.98 9.90 9.22
N GLY A 14 5.93 9.22 9.87
CA GLY A 14 7.28 9.02 9.34
C GLY A 14 7.26 8.28 8.01
N PHE A 15 6.45 7.24 7.88
CA PHE A 15 6.25 6.52 6.62
C PHE A 15 5.79 7.44 5.48
N THR A 16 4.82 8.32 5.74
CA THR A 16 4.31 9.29 4.75
C THR A 16 5.42 10.22 4.26
N VAL A 17 6.21 10.77 5.18
CA VAL A 17 7.30 11.70 4.88
C VAL A 17 8.42 11.00 4.10
N MET A 18 8.82 9.81 4.53
CA MET A 18 9.94 9.06 3.95
C MET A 18 9.63 8.51 2.55
N THR A 19 8.39 8.03 2.34
CA THR A 19 8.01 7.37 1.08
C THR A 19 7.35 8.32 0.08
N GLY A 20 6.90 9.49 0.53
CA GLY A 20 6.09 10.40 -0.29
C GLY A 20 4.72 9.84 -0.67
N SER A 21 4.25 8.80 0.03
CA SER A 21 2.91 8.25 -0.16
C SER A 21 1.84 9.26 0.27
N ARG A 22 0.67 9.24 -0.39
CA ARG A 22 -0.38 10.26 -0.21
C ARG A 22 -1.77 9.72 -0.52
N ASN A 23 -2.80 10.54 -0.32
CA ASN A 23 -4.19 10.20 -0.62
C ASN A 23 -4.65 8.91 0.09
N TYR A 24 -4.52 8.89 1.41
CA TYR A 24 -4.95 7.77 2.25
C TYR A 24 -6.48 7.69 2.29
N ILE A 25 -7.02 6.54 1.91
CA ILE A 25 -8.46 6.26 1.86
C ILE A 25 -8.73 5.10 2.81
N ASN A 26 -9.64 5.32 3.75
CA ASN A 26 -10.15 4.27 4.64
C ASN A 26 -11.17 3.42 3.88
N LEU A 27 -10.94 2.11 3.83
CA LEU A 27 -11.81 1.14 3.16
C LEU A 27 -12.76 0.41 4.12
N GLY A 28 -12.75 0.75 5.41
CA GLY A 28 -13.45 0.02 6.47
C GLY A 28 -12.53 -1.02 7.09
N ASN A 29 -12.24 -2.09 6.36
CA ASN A 29 -11.34 -3.19 6.76
C ASN A 29 -9.90 -3.05 6.23
N GLY A 30 -9.52 -1.86 5.76
CA GLY A 30 -8.24 -1.69 5.10
C GLY A 30 -7.87 -0.24 4.79
N LEU A 31 -6.69 -0.07 4.21
CA LEU A 31 -6.12 1.20 3.82
C LEU A 31 -5.71 1.17 2.34
N GLN A 32 -6.08 2.20 1.58
CA GLN A 32 -5.54 2.44 0.25
C GLN A 32 -4.75 3.75 0.22
N MET A 33 -3.67 3.79 -0.56
CA MET A 33 -2.86 5.00 -0.75
C MET A 33 -2.33 5.10 -2.18
N SER A 34 -1.95 6.32 -2.56
CA SER A 34 -1.13 6.60 -3.74
C SER A 34 0.35 6.53 -3.40
N LEU A 35 1.13 5.86 -4.25
CA LEU A 35 2.57 5.74 -4.11
C LEU A 35 3.29 6.83 -4.91
N ALA A 36 4.43 7.29 -4.41
CA ALA A 36 5.37 8.10 -5.18
C ALA A 36 6.03 7.26 -6.29
N ARG A 37 6.79 7.92 -7.17
CA ARG A 37 7.57 7.22 -8.20
C ARG A 37 8.53 6.24 -7.52
N ASN A 38 8.50 4.99 -7.96
CA ASN A 38 9.19 3.88 -7.33
C ASN A 38 9.71 2.90 -8.39
N LYS A 39 10.45 1.87 -7.97
CA LYS A 39 11.15 0.96 -8.87
C LYS A 39 10.24 0.07 -9.73
N THR A 40 9.04 -0.27 -9.24
CA THR A 40 8.09 -1.19 -9.93
C THR A 40 6.99 -0.47 -10.72
N SER A 41 7.02 0.87 -10.78
CA SER A 41 5.98 1.71 -11.41
C SER A 41 4.58 1.61 -10.78
N ALA A 42 4.47 0.98 -9.61
CA ALA A 42 3.22 0.96 -8.86
C ALA A 42 2.84 2.38 -8.48
N ASN A 43 1.56 2.70 -8.52
CA ASN A 43 1.10 4.02 -8.10
C ASN A 43 -0.03 3.95 -7.07
N ARG A 44 -0.49 2.74 -6.77
CA ARG A 44 -1.46 2.45 -5.73
C ARG A 44 -1.00 1.23 -4.92
N LEU A 45 -1.24 1.33 -3.62
CA LEU A 45 -1.17 0.21 -2.69
C LEU A 45 -2.51 0.13 -1.97
N LYS A 46 -3.07 -1.07 -1.93
CA LYS A 46 -4.25 -1.42 -1.14
C LYS A 46 -3.84 -2.50 -0.14
N ILE A 47 -4.14 -2.28 1.13
CA ILE A 47 -3.90 -3.21 2.22
C ILE A 47 -5.23 -3.53 2.86
N ILE A 48 -5.61 -4.81 2.89
CA ILE A 48 -6.86 -5.28 3.49
C ILE A 48 -6.50 -6.22 4.64
N LEU A 49 -7.14 -6.01 5.81
CA LEU A 49 -7.09 -6.94 6.92
C LEU A 49 -8.09 -8.07 6.67
N ASP A 50 -7.61 -9.29 6.83
CA ASP A 50 -8.42 -10.48 7.01
C ASP A 50 -8.65 -10.68 8.52
N GLU A 51 -9.88 -10.42 8.97
CA GLU A 51 -10.23 -10.46 10.39
C GLU A 51 -10.25 -11.89 10.96
N ASP A 52 -10.42 -12.92 10.11
CA ASP A 52 -10.47 -14.32 10.55
C ASP A 52 -9.07 -14.85 10.90
N THR A 53 -8.05 -14.39 10.15
CA THR A 53 -6.67 -14.86 10.30
C THR A 53 -5.73 -13.84 10.96
N ASP A 54 -6.22 -12.61 11.19
CA ASP A 54 -5.43 -11.45 11.62
C ASP A 54 -4.18 -11.20 10.73
N THR A 55 -4.35 -11.43 9.43
CA THR A 55 -3.31 -11.18 8.43
C THR A 55 -3.72 -10.11 7.43
N TYR A 56 -2.75 -9.59 6.70
CA TYR A 56 -2.97 -8.56 5.69
C TYR A 56 -2.78 -9.11 4.28
N THR A 57 -3.56 -8.60 3.34
CA THR A 57 -3.30 -8.72 1.92
C THR A 57 -2.78 -7.39 1.38
N MET A 58 -1.55 -7.38 0.86
CA MET A 58 -0.94 -6.23 0.20
C MET A 58 -1.06 -6.35 -1.31
N TYR A 59 -1.77 -5.40 -1.93
CA TYR A 59 -2.01 -5.35 -3.36
C TYR A 59 -1.39 -4.10 -3.99
N PHE A 60 -0.34 -4.31 -4.77
CA PHE A 60 0.36 -3.28 -5.51
C PHE A 60 -0.08 -3.30 -6.97
N TYR A 61 -0.53 -2.15 -7.46
CA TYR A 61 -1.00 -2.04 -8.83
C TYR A 61 -0.71 -0.65 -9.41
N ARG A 62 -0.76 -0.60 -10.73
CA ARG A 62 -0.72 0.64 -11.49
C ARG A 62 -2.09 0.92 -12.07
N GLN A 63 -2.68 2.00 -11.62
CA GLN A 63 -3.93 2.54 -12.15
C GLN A 63 -3.64 3.71 -13.09
N THR A 64 -4.05 3.62 -14.35
CA THR A 64 -3.86 4.69 -15.34
C THR A 64 -5.19 5.09 -15.94
N LEU A 65 -5.46 6.38 -16.04
CA LEU A 65 -6.60 6.90 -16.79
C LEU A 65 -6.24 6.92 -18.29
N THR A 66 -7.10 6.35 -19.13
CA THR A 66 -6.94 6.43 -20.59
C THR A 66 -7.49 7.74 -21.13
N LYS A 67 -7.17 8.05 -22.39
CA LYS A 67 -7.74 9.20 -23.11
C LYS A 67 -9.27 9.19 -23.18
N TYR A 68 -9.91 8.04 -23.02
CA TYR A 68 -11.37 7.86 -23.09
C TYR A 68 -12.03 7.77 -21.71
N ALA A 69 -11.33 8.21 -20.65
CA ALA A 69 -11.77 8.14 -19.26
C ALA A 69 -11.94 6.71 -18.71
N ASP A 70 -11.46 5.68 -19.40
CA ASP A 70 -11.41 4.32 -18.84
C ASP A 70 -10.29 4.22 -17.81
N ILE A 71 -10.55 3.43 -16.77
CA ILE A 71 -9.55 3.09 -15.76
C ILE A 71 -8.91 1.75 -16.15
N LYS A 72 -7.62 1.79 -16.51
CA LYS A 72 -6.81 0.58 -16.67
C LYS A 72 -6.06 0.27 -15.38
N VAL A 73 -6.28 -0.93 -14.85
CA VAL A 73 -5.56 -1.45 -13.69
C VAL A 73 -4.62 -2.56 -14.16
N LYS A 74 -3.33 -2.40 -13.85
CA LYS A 74 -2.32 -3.45 -14.05
C LYS A 74 -1.81 -3.89 -12.69
N GLU A 75 -2.00 -5.17 -12.38
CA GLU A 75 -1.39 -5.80 -11.21
C GLU A 75 0.14 -5.81 -11.34
N ILE A 76 0.81 -5.50 -10.23
CA ILE A 76 2.28 -5.52 -10.15
C ILE A 76 2.73 -6.60 -9.19
N ALA A 77 2.14 -6.64 -7.99
CA ALA A 77 2.44 -7.65 -7.00
C ALA A 77 1.27 -7.79 -6.02
N LYS A 78 1.08 -9.01 -5.53
CA LYS A 78 0.07 -9.35 -4.53
C LYS A 78 0.70 -10.29 -3.51
N TYR A 79 0.52 -9.97 -2.23
CA TYR A 79 0.98 -10.78 -1.11
C TYR A 79 -0.18 -10.99 -0.16
N GLU A 80 -0.45 -12.25 0.20
CA GLU A 80 -1.52 -12.67 1.09
C GLU A 80 -0.91 -13.31 2.35
N GLY A 81 -1.65 -13.33 3.47
CA GLY A 81 -1.17 -13.91 4.71
C GLY A 81 -0.01 -13.12 5.35
N VAL A 82 0.06 -11.81 5.10
CA VAL A 82 1.17 -10.97 5.56
C VAL A 82 0.95 -10.55 7.01
N TYR A 83 1.91 -10.81 7.89
CA TYR A 83 1.87 -10.30 9.27
C TYR A 83 2.26 -8.82 9.36
N PHE A 84 1.83 -8.14 10.42
CA PHE A 84 1.99 -6.69 10.58
C PHE A 84 3.47 -6.23 10.55
N ASP A 85 4.39 -7.07 11.03
CA ASP A 85 5.83 -6.81 11.10
C ASP A 85 6.50 -6.92 9.72
N MET A 86 5.90 -7.65 8.79
CA MET A 86 6.37 -7.82 7.42
C MET A 86 5.96 -6.69 6.47
N LEU A 87 4.98 -5.86 6.84
CA LEU A 87 4.39 -4.84 5.97
C LEU A 87 5.44 -3.85 5.42
N GLN A 88 6.36 -3.37 6.27
CA GLN A 88 7.40 -2.41 5.88
C GLN A 88 8.46 -3.05 4.98
N GLN A 89 8.82 -4.31 5.26
CA GLN A 89 9.79 -5.05 4.47
C GLN A 89 9.26 -5.28 3.05
N ILE A 90 8.05 -5.83 2.92
CA ILE A 90 7.42 -6.07 1.60
C ILE A 90 7.23 -4.74 0.85
N PHE A 91 6.82 -3.68 1.55
CA PHE A 91 6.71 -2.36 0.93
C PHE A 91 8.04 -1.91 0.32
N THR A 92 9.14 -2.00 1.07
CA THR A 92 10.48 -1.61 0.62
C THR A 92 10.95 -2.52 -0.53
N ASP A 93 10.66 -3.82 -0.45
CA ASP A 93 11.03 -4.80 -1.47
C ASP A 93 10.29 -4.61 -2.78
N VAL A 94 9.04 -4.13 -2.76
CA VAL A 94 8.27 -3.87 -3.98
C VAL A 94 8.58 -2.47 -4.53
N THR A 95 8.63 -1.45 -3.67
CA THR A 95 8.73 -0.05 -4.11
C THR A 95 10.19 0.43 -4.21
N GLY A 96 11.10 -0.13 -3.43
CA GLY A 96 12.45 0.40 -3.24
C GLY A 96 12.49 1.70 -2.44
N LEU A 97 11.38 2.12 -1.83
CA LEU A 97 11.32 3.31 -0.98
C LEU A 97 11.53 2.87 0.47
N TYR A 98 12.53 3.46 1.12
CA TYR A 98 12.82 3.18 2.51
C TYR A 98 11.75 3.79 3.42
N THR A 99 11.27 3.00 4.37
CA THR A 99 10.25 3.42 5.35
C THR A 99 10.85 3.97 6.65
N ARG A 100 12.18 3.89 6.80
CA ARG A 100 12.96 4.31 7.97
C ARG A 100 14.30 4.89 7.49
N LEU A 101 14.90 5.78 8.31
CA LEU A 101 16.24 6.32 8.11
C LEU A 101 17.31 5.27 8.42
#